data_AF-A0AAD9MX06-F1
#
_entry.id   AF-A0AAD9MX06-F1
#
_cell.length_a   1.000
_cell.length_b   1.000
_cell.length_c   1.000
_cell.angle_alpha   90.00
_cell.angle_beta   90.00
_cell.angle_gamma   90.00
#
_symmetry.space_group_name_H-M   'P 1'
#
loop_
_entity.id
_entity.type
_entity.pdbx_description
1 polymer ?
#
loop_
_entity_poly.entity_id
_entity_poly.type
_entity_poly.pdbx_seq_one_letter_code
_entity_poly.pdbx_strand_id
1 'polypeptide(L)'
;MTKYEGSATMYMRMPMSTSALPIQGSCMVEDKRITLKFPFTGIEFDLPSSPSEDRNEFDFKIRGARGDMTMTIGFIPELKCFTGIGKQEEDDQPVLTFYFYPTSSPMSRLPKH
;
A
#
# COMPACT_ATOMS: atom_id res chain seq x y z
N MET A 1 13.91 -10.59 -12.88
CA MET A 1 13.36 -10.04 -11.62
C MET A 1 12.12 -9.24 -11.95
N THR A 2 10.99 -9.56 -11.34
CA THR A 2 9.71 -8.88 -11.63
C THR A 2 9.65 -7.61 -10.79
N LYS A 3 9.75 -6.45 -11.45
CA LYS A 3 9.55 -5.15 -10.82
C LYS A 3 8.07 -4.79 -10.88
N TYR A 4 7.52 -4.40 -9.75
CA TYR A 4 6.16 -3.88 -9.68
C TYR A 4 6.17 -2.39 -9.36
N GLU A 5 5.17 -1.71 -9.86
CA GLU A 5 4.90 -0.30 -9.58
C GLU A 5 3.41 -0.12 -9.29
N GLY A 6 3.07 0.99 -8.66
CA GLY A 6 1.69 1.39 -8.46
C GLY A 6 1.58 2.60 -7.56
N SER A 7 0.42 2.73 -6.92
CA SER A 7 0.08 3.91 -6.14
C SER A 7 -0.45 3.52 -4.77
N ALA A 8 -0.25 4.41 -3.82
CA ALA A 8 -0.74 4.30 -2.47
C ALA A 8 -1.52 5.56 -2.10
N THR A 9 -2.47 5.46 -1.20
CA THR A 9 -3.23 6.57 -0.63
C THR A 9 -3.31 6.37 0.87
N MET A 10 -2.74 7.31 1.62
CA MET A 10 -2.80 7.32 3.08
C MET A 10 -3.77 8.41 3.53
N TYR A 11 -4.69 8.07 4.42
CA TYR A 11 -5.68 8.98 4.97
C TYR A 11 -5.19 9.48 6.32
N MET A 12 -4.73 10.73 6.38
CA MET A 12 -4.30 11.34 7.65
C MET A 12 -5.46 12.06 8.33
N ARG A 13 -5.76 11.66 9.56
CA ARG A 13 -6.64 12.45 10.44
C ARG A 13 -5.88 13.66 10.97
N MET A 14 -6.54 14.82 10.88
CA MET A 14 -6.01 16.06 11.44
C MET A 14 -6.39 16.15 12.93
N PRO A 15 -5.49 16.60 13.83
CA PRO A 15 -5.73 16.57 15.29
C PRO A 15 -6.97 17.32 15.78
N MET A 16 -7.54 18.22 14.97
CA MET A 16 -8.70 19.03 15.33
C MET A 16 -9.82 19.00 14.27
N SER A 17 -9.85 17.99 13.40
CA SER A 17 -10.90 17.84 12.39
C SER A 17 -11.34 16.38 12.26
N THR A 18 -12.64 16.17 12.05
CA THR A 18 -13.20 14.87 11.66
C THR A 18 -12.86 14.49 10.21
N SER A 19 -12.24 15.39 9.46
CA SER A 19 -11.84 15.16 8.07
C SER A 19 -10.49 14.44 7.99
N ALA A 20 -10.43 13.41 7.15
CA ALA A 20 -9.19 12.75 6.76
C ALA A 20 -8.68 13.34 5.44
N LEU A 21 -7.41 13.72 5.40
CA LEU A 21 -6.76 14.21 4.18
C LEU A 21 -6.13 13.03 3.43
N PRO A 22 -6.52 12.77 2.16
CA PRO A 22 -5.86 11.75 1.35
C PRO A 22 -4.50 12.27 0.88
N ILE A 23 -3.46 11.53 1.17
CA ILE A 23 -2.12 11.73 0.64
C ILE A 23 -1.83 10.62 -0.35
N GLN A 24 -1.71 10.98 -1.61
CA GLN A 24 -1.25 10.06 -2.64
C GLN A 24 0.25 9.86 -2.54
N GLY A 25 0.68 8.61 -2.68
CA GLY A 25 2.07 8.18 -2.74
C GLY A 25 2.27 7.13 -3.83
N SER A 26 3.50 6.68 -3.99
CA SER A 26 3.89 5.65 -4.94
C SER A 26 4.18 4.33 -4.22
N CYS A 27 3.83 3.22 -4.87
CA CYS A 27 4.22 1.88 -4.45
C CYS A 27 5.24 1.30 -5.42
N MET A 28 6.33 0.73 -4.91
CA MET A 28 7.33 0.02 -5.70
C MET A 28 7.62 -1.32 -5.05
N VAL A 29 7.71 -2.40 -5.82
CA VAL A 29 8.15 -3.71 -5.30
C VAL A 29 9.38 -4.16 -6.06
N GLU A 30 10.45 -4.37 -5.31
CA GLU A 30 11.69 -4.98 -5.78
C GLU A 30 12.00 -6.20 -4.90
N ASP A 31 12.06 -7.37 -5.53
CA ASP A 31 12.28 -8.68 -4.90
C ASP A 31 11.29 -9.01 -3.76
N LYS A 32 11.73 -8.82 -2.52
CA LYS A 32 10.97 -9.09 -1.27
C LYS A 32 10.47 -7.84 -0.58
N ARG A 33 10.81 -6.67 -1.13
CA ARG A 33 10.61 -5.38 -0.49
C ARG A 33 9.56 -4.59 -1.27
N ILE A 34 8.40 -4.40 -0.66
CA ILE A 34 7.46 -3.37 -1.08
C ILE A 34 7.87 -2.08 -0.36
N THR A 35 8.02 -1.00 -1.11
CA THR A 35 8.32 0.36 -0.64
C THR A 35 7.12 1.25 -0.96
N LEU A 36 6.48 1.78 0.08
CA LEU A 36 5.42 2.77 -0.03
C LEU A 36 6.00 4.15 0.28
N LYS A 37 6.07 5.04 -0.71
CA LYS A 37 6.67 6.37 -0.56
C LYS A 37 5.59 7.43 -0.67
N PHE A 38 5.40 8.19 0.40
CA PHE A 38 4.46 9.31 0.42
C PHE A 38 5.21 10.65 0.32
N PRO A 39 4.93 11.47 -0.71
CA PRO A 39 5.48 12.81 -0.80
C PRO A 39 5.05 13.62 0.43
N PHE A 40 5.94 14.52 0.86
CA PHE A 40 5.75 15.43 2.00
C PHE A 40 5.74 14.82 3.40
N THR A 41 5.46 13.53 3.58
CA THR A 41 5.54 12.88 4.90
C THR A 41 6.87 12.16 5.12
N GLY A 42 7.59 11.81 4.04
CA GLY A 42 8.86 11.08 4.11
C GLY A 42 8.72 9.65 4.65
N ILE A 43 7.49 9.15 4.70
CA ILE A 43 7.18 7.83 5.23
C ILE A 43 7.51 6.79 4.17
N GLU A 44 8.36 5.84 4.55
CA GLU A 44 8.73 4.65 3.78
C GLU A 44 8.52 3.41 4.67
N PHE A 45 7.96 2.36 4.11
CA PHE A 45 7.73 1.09 4.80
C PHE A 45 8.25 -0.05 3.97
N ASP A 46 8.87 -1.02 4.64
CA ASP A 46 9.31 -2.28 4.07
C ASP A 46 8.40 -3.39 4.56
N LEU A 47 8.04 -4.29 3.65
CA LEU A 47 7.23 -5.47 3.99
C LEU A 47 8.08 -6.70 4.29
N PRO A 48 7.60 -7.58 5.18
CA PRO A 48 8.36 -8.76 5.63
C PRO A 48 8.45 -9.87 4.57
N SER A 49 7.64 -9.85 3.52
CA SER A 49 7.61 -10.91 2.49
C SER A 49 7.18 -10.39 1.12
N SER A 50 7.69 -11.04 0.06
CA SER A 50 7.19 -10.81 -1.31
C SER A 50 5.71 -11.15 -1.40
N PRO A 51 4.92 -10.37 -2.14
CA PRO A 51 3.58 -10.76 -2.54
C PRO A 51 3.65 -11.99 -3.45
N SER A 52 2.73 -12.95 -3.26
CA SER A 52 2.61 -14.15 -4.09
C SER A 52 1.22 -14.22 -4.69
N GLU A 53 1.13 -14.58 -5.98
CA GLU A 53 -0.15 -14.76 -6.69
C GLU A 53 -0.94 -15.96 -6.14
N ASP A 54 -0.27 -16.91 -5.47
CA ASP A 54 -0.87 -18.16 -4.96
C ASP A 54 -1.59 -18.03 -3.61
N ARG A 55 -1.51 -16.88 -2.94
CA ARG A 55 -2.10 -16.67 -1.61
C ARG A 55 -3.07 -15.50 -1.67
N ASN A 56 -4.34 -15.81 -1.40
CA ASN A 56 -5.46 -14.88 -1.59
C ASN A 56 -5.33 -13.63 -0.73
N GLU A 57 -4.93 -13.77 0.54
CA GLU A 57 -4.78 -12.64 1.46
C GLU A 57 -3.62 -12.90 2.43
N PHE A 58 -2.88 -11.84 2.77
CA PHE A 58 -1.81 -11.88 3.75
C PHE A 58 -1.85 -10.67 4.66
N ASP A 59 -1.83 -10.94 5.97
CA ASP A 59 -1.80 -9.90 6.99
C ASP A 59 -0.41 -9.76 7.60
N PHE A 60 0.02 -8.53 7.80
CA PHE A 60 1.23 -8.20 8.54
C PHE A 60 1.01 -6.96 9.40
N LYS A 61 1.59 -6.98 10.60
CA LYS A 61 1.60 -5.83 11.50
C LYS A 61 2.86 -5.00 11.26
N ILE A 62 2.68 -3.72 10.93
CA ILE A 62 3.76 -2.74 10.88
C ILE A 62 3.62 -1.84 12.09
N ARG A 63 4.69 -1.74 12.89
CA ARG A 63 4.81 -0.74 13.94
C ARG A 63 5.35 0.56 13.33
N GLY A 64 4.49 1.55 13.18
CA GLY A 64 4.87 2.88 12.71
C GLY A 64 5.04 3.88 13.86
N ALA A 65 5.55 5.07 13.56
CA ALA A 65 5.67 6.17 14.53
C ALA A 65 4.33 6.64 15.12
N ARG A 66 3.19 6.25 14.51
CA ARG A 66 1.83 6.59 14.95
C ARG A 66 1.04 5.39 15.48
N GLY A 67 1.69 4.27 15.77
CA GLY A 67 1.06 3.06 16.30
C GLY A 67 1.18 1.84 15.40
N ASP A 68 0.60 0.73 15.87
CA ASP A 68 0.60 -0.54 15.17
C ASP A 68 -0.52 -0.54 14.10
N MET A 69 -0.16 -0.92 12.87
CA MET A 69 -1.05 -0.98 11.72
C MET A 69 -1.08 -2.41 11.20
N THR A 70 -2.26 -2.96 10.97
CA THR A 70 -2.44 -4.24 10.29
C THR A 70 -2.69 -3.99 8.81
N MET A 71 -1.86 -4.56 7.96
CA MET A 71 -1.99 -4.45 6.51
C MET A 71 -2.33 -5.80 5.90
N THR A 72 -3.34 -5.80 5.05
CA THR A 72 -3.81 -6.95 4.28
C THR A 72 -3.46 -6.72 2.80
N ILE A 73 -2.84 -7.69 2.14
CA ILE A 73 -2.59 -7.67 0.68
C ILE A 73 -3.31 -8.85 0.04
N GLY A 74 -4.01 -8.60 -1.06
CA GLY A 74 -4.62 -9.62 -1.90
C GLY A 74 -4.28 -9.47 -3.38
N PHE A 75 -4.32 -10.58 -4.11
CA PHE A 75 -4.16 -10.60 -5.56
C PHE A 75 -5.51 -10.56 -6.26
N ILE A 76 -5.65 -9.74 -7.31
CA ILE A 76 -6.83 -9.68 -8.17
C ILE A 76 -6.47 -10.32 -9.51
N PRO A 77 -6.86 -11.59 -9.75
CA PRO A 77 -6.46 -12.33 -10.94
C PRO A 77 -6.88 -11.68 -12.25
N GLU A 78 -8.07 -11.07 -12.27
CA GLU A 78 -8.66 -10.43 -13.46
C GLU A 78 -7.81 -9.25 -13.97
N LEU A 79 -7.20 -8.50 -13.05
CA LEU A 79 -6.39 -7.31 -13.35
C LEU A 79 -4.90 -7.60 -13.32
N LYS A 80 -4.50 -8.81 -12.90
CA LYS A 80 -3.11 -9.19 -12.63
C LYS A 80 -2.39 -8.15 -11.77
N CYS A 81 -3.07 -7.70 -10.73
CA CYS A 81 -2.57 -6.69 -9.81
C CYS A 81 -2.78 -7.15 -8.37
N PHE A 82 -2.03 -6.55 -7.47
CA PHE A 82 -2.21 -6.71 -6.04
C PHE A 82 -2.83 -5.44 -5.49
N THR A 83 -3.73 -5.60 -4.53
CA THR A 83 -4.29 -4.53 -3.73
C THR A 83 -3.92 -4.75 -2.28
N GLY A 84 -3.87 -3.68 -1.51
CA GLY A 84 -3.69 -3.79 -0.08
C GLY A 84 -4.34 -2.65 0.69
N ILE A 85 -4.68 -2.95 1.93
CA ILE A 85 -5.38 -2.06 2.86
C ILE A 85 -4.65 -2.13 4.20
N GLY A 86 -4.28 -0.98 4.75
CA GLY A 86 -3.77 -0.83 6.10
C GLY A 86 -4.82 -0.23 7.02
N LYS A 87 -5.06 -0.87 8.15
CA LYS A 87 -5.98 -0.45 9.21
C LYS A 87 -5.24 -0.24 10.52
N GLN A 88 -5.60 0.80 11.27
CA GLN A 88 -5.12 1.00 12.64
C GLN A 88 -6.00 0.22 13.62
N GLU A 89 -5.37 -0.39 14.64
CA GLU A 89 -6.07 -1.25 15.61
C GLU A 89 -7.14 -0.51 16.42
N GLU A 90 -6.99 0.81 16.63
CA GLU A 90 -7.90 1.59 17.49
C GLU A 90 -9.29 1.81 16.87
N ASP A 91 -9.42 1.82 15.53
CA ASP A 91 -10.65 2.28 14.85
C ASP A 91 -11.17 1.34 13.75
N ASP A 92 -10.46 0.26 13.43
CA ASP A 92 -10.71 -0.65 12.27
C ASP A 92 -10.91 0.08 10.92
N GLN A 93 -10.58 1.37 10.85
CA GLN A 93 -10.75 2.17 9.65
C GLN A 93 -9.52 2.07 8.75
N PRO A 94 -9.71 1.97 7.41
CA PRO A 94 -8.61 1.96 6.47
C PRO A 94 -7.89 3.32 6.48
N VAL A 95 -6.67 3.33 6.98
CA VAL A 95 -5.78 4.50 6.98
C VAL A 95 -4.84 4.52 5.78
N LEU A 96 -4.76 3.40 5.07
CA LEU A 96 -3.88 3.20 3.93
C LEU A 96 -4.57 2.28 2.93
N THR A 97 -4.56 2.65 1.66
CA THR A 97 -4.90 1.76 0.55
C THR A 97 -3.82 1.84 -0.50
N PHE A 98 -3.51 0.75 -1.18
CA PHE A 98 -2.51 0.75 -2.24
C PHE A 98 -2.78 -0.36 -3.23
N TYR A 99 -2.19 -0.22 -4.40
CA TYR A 99 -2.18 -1.26 -5.40
C TYR A 99 -0.84 -1.23 -6.13
N PHE A 100 -0.42 -2.38 -6.61
CA PHE A 100 0.77 -2.50 -7.44
C PHE A 100 0.59 -3.61 -8.46
N TYR A 101 1.29 -3.47 -9.57
CA TYR A 101 1.16 -4.32 -10.74
C TYR A 101 2.52 -4.47 -11.41
N PRO A 102 2.75 -5.58 -12.14
CA PRO A 102 3.98 -5.74 -12.89
C PRO A 102 4.19 -4.53 -13.80
N THR A 103 5.41 -4.02 -13.90
CA THR A 103 5.74 -2.91 -14.82
C THR A 103 5.39 -3.21 -16.29
N SER A 104 5.26 -4.49 -16.65
CA SER A 104 4.78 -4.94 -17.97
C SER A 104 3.25 -4.90 -18.15
N SER A 105 2.49 -4.62 -17.09
CA SER A 105 1.02 -4.57 -17.12
C SER A 105 0.53 -3.38 -17.95
N PRO A 106 -0.60 -3.49 -18.68
CA PRO A 106 -1.24 -2.36 -19.33
C PRO A 106 -1.52 -1.18 -18.39
N MET A 107 -1.68 -1.44 -17.08
CA MET A 107 -1.90 -0.39 -16.08
C MET A 107 -0.74 0.60 -15.96
N SER A 108 0.48 0.20 -16.35
CA SER A 108 1.66 1.09 -16.36
C SER A 108 1.53 2.29 -17.29
N ARG A 109 0.61 2.20 -18.27
CA ARG A 109 0.34 3.26 -19.26
C ARG A 109 -0.70 4.26 -18.79
N LEU A 110 -1.37 3.99 -17.65
CA LEU A 110 -2.34 4.92 -17.10
C LEU A 110 -1.63 6.17 -16.58
N PRO A 111 -2.25 7.36 -16.70
CA PRO A 111 -1.69 8.59 -16.14
C PRO A 111 -1.39 8.41 -14.65
N LYS A 112 -0.15 8.70 -14.26
CA LYS A 112 0.27 8.77 -12.87
C LYS A 112 0.06 10.23 -12.45
N HIS A 113 -0.82 10.45 -11.47
CA HIS A 113 -1.13 11.78 -10.94
C HIS A 113 0.02 12.35 -10.12
#